data_AF-A0A5S9M9C7-F1
#
_entry.id   AF-A0A5S9M9C7-F1
#
_cell.length_a   1.000
_cell.length_b   1.000
_cell.length_c   1.000
_cell.angle_alpha   90.00
_cell.angle_beta   90.00
_cell.angle_gamma   90.00
#
_symmetry.space_group_name_H-M   'P 1'
#
loop_
_entity.id
_entity.type
_entity.pdbx_description
1 polymer ?
#
loop_
_entity_poly.entity_id
_entity_poly.type
_entity_poly.pdbx_seq_one_letter_code
_entity_poly.pdbx_strand_id
1 'polypeptide(L)'
;MDEYKEIKKVFKETKGMLDQAGDQMSVYEEEAAHFKQKIKQADQVIQTLSSKKKEVKRQVQALMDGLDQIYDGLGQTNEGQKQLIKEMPKIEDGADQLTDGQKAIKKGFSQLSSKLTLLTDGLDESIEGLEQVKSGFTEADGYLKQLQQAPDEEVTGWFIPEEVLKRQEFKQIFHTYMSPDRKLTTFEVILNVNPYSNEAMKGVAKIEETLDQYLPVSGLKNAKYGVSGISSLNVDLKKKRLTVTLFELLSSC
;
A
#
# COMPACT_ATOMS: atom_id res chain seq x y z
N MET A 1 3.10 -115.12 -114.39
CA MET A 1 2.88 -115.06 -112.92
C MET A 1 3.68 -113.96 -112.23
N ASP A 2 4.64 -113.30 -112.90
CA ASP A 2 5.54 -112.32 -112.28
C ASP A 2 4.99 -110.89 -112.20
N GLU A 3 4.17 -110.44 -113.16
CA GLU A 3 3.57 -109.09 -113.15
C GLU A 3 2.62 -108.85 -111.98
N TYR A 4 1.84 -109.85 -111.56
CA TYR A 4 0.93 -109.73 -110.40
C TYR A 4 1.69 -109.58 -109.07
N LYS A 5 2.87 -110.19 -108.96
CA LYS A 5 3.72 -110.05 -107.76
C LYS A 5 4.35 -108.66 -107.69
N GLU A 6 4.78 -108.12 -108.83
CA GLU A 6 5.27 -106.75 -108.96
C GLU A 6 4.18 -105.72 -108.60
N ILE A 7 2.97 -105.84 -109.16
CA ILE A 7 1.85 -104.94 -108.83
C ILE A 7 1.51 -104.98 -107.33
N LYS A 8 1.49 -106.18 -106.72
CA LYS A 8 1.21 -106.33 -105.29
C LYS A 8 2.32 -105.73 -104.42
N LYS A 9 3.57 -105.78 -104.87
CA LYS A 9 4.72 -105.15 -104.21
C LYS A 9 4.63 -103.63 -104.30
N VAL A 10 4.40 -103.08 -105.49
CA VAL A 10 4.20 -101.65 -105.72
C VAL A 10 3.01 -101.11 -104.91
N PHE A 11 1.90 -101.84 -104.85
CA PHE A 11 0.74 -101.42 -104.04
C PHE A 11 1.04 -101.43 -102.54
N LYS A 12 1.81 -102.42 -102.06
CA LYS A 12 2.23 -102.49 -100.65
C LYS A 12 3.23 -101.38 -100.29
N GLU A 13 4.15 -101.06 -101.19
CA GLU A 13 5.10 -99.94 -101.04
C GLU A 13 4.36 -98.60 -101.07
N THR A 14 3.44 -98.40 -102.03
CA THR A 14 2.62 -97.18 -102.12
C THR A 14 1.74 -97.00 -100.89
N LYS A 15 1.15 -98.08 -100.36
CA LYS A 15 0.40 -98.05 -99.10
C LYS A 15 1.30 -97.67 -97.91
N GLY A 16 2.50 -98.24 -97.82
CA GLY A 16 3.47 -97.89 -96.78
C GLY A 16 3.91 -96.43 -96.83
N MET A 17 4.10 -95.87 -98.03
CA MET A 17 4.38 -94.44 -98.21
C MET A 17 3.19 -93.56 -97.82
N LEU A 18 1.96 -93.98 -98.11
CA LEU A 18 0.74 -93.25 -97.72
C LEU A 18 0.53 -93.28 -96.20
N ASP A 19 0.78 -94.42 -95.56
CA ASP A 19 0.73 -94.56 -94.09
C ASP A 19 1.80 -93.67 -93.42
N GLN A 20 3.04 -93.65 -93.95
CA GLN A 20 4.10 -92.75 -93.48
C GLN A 20 3.76 -91.26 -93.68
N ALA A 21 3.09 -90.90 -94.79
CA ALA A 21 2.62 -89.53 -95.01
C ALA A 21 1.51 -89.14 -94.04
N GLY A 22 0.60 -90.07 -93.71
CA GLY A 22 -0.41 -89.90 -92.66
C GLY A 22 0.22 -89.71 -91.27
N ASP A 23 1.23 -90.50 -90.93
CA ASP A 23 1.97 -90.38 -89.67
C ASP A 23 2.71 -89.03 -89.59
N GLN A 24 3.39 -88.61 -90.66
CA GLN A 24 4.03 -87.28 -90.70
C GLN A 24 3.01 -86.14 -90.57
N MET A 25 1.85 -86.26 -91.22
CA MET A 25 0.77 -85.28 -91.12
C MET A 25 0.24 -85.15 -89.68
N SER A 26 0.10 -86.27 -88.97
CA SER A 26 -0.35 -86.26 -87.56
C SER A 26 0.66 -85.60 -86.61
N VAL A 27 1.97 -85.76 -86.87
CA VAL A 27 3.04 -85.05 -86.13
C VAL A 27 2.98 -83.53 -86.38
N TYR A 28 2.72 -83.10 -87.62
CA TYR A 28 2.55 -81.68 -87.91
C TYR A 28 1.30 -81.07 -87.26
N GLU A 29 0.20 -81.82 -87.17
CA GLU A 29 -1.00 -81.37 -86.45
C GLU A 29 -0.73 -81.21 -84.94
N GLU A 30 0.04 -82.11 -84.34
CA GLU A 30 0.43 -82.04 -82.92
C GLU A 30 1.39 -80.87 -82.63
N GLU A 31 2.39 -80.64 -83.49
CA GLU A 31 3.29 -79.49 -83.38
C GLU A 31 2.56 -78.16 -83.58
N ALA A 32 1.63 -78.09 -84.55
CA ALA A 32 0.79 -76.91 -84.77
C ALA A 32 -0.14 -76.63 -83.57
N ALA A 33 -0.68 -77.67 -82.94
CA ALA A 33 -1.46 -77.55 -81.72
C ALA A 33 -0.61 -77.01 -80.55
N HIS A 34 0.61 -77.51 -80.38
CA HIS A 34 1.55 -77.04 -79.37
C HIS A 34 2.00 -75.58 -79.62
N PHE A 35 2.24 -75.20 -80.88
CA PHE A 35 2.55 -73.83 -81.26
C PHE A 35 1.39 -72.87 -80.98
N LYS A 36 0.16 -73.27 -81.32
CA LYS A 36 -1.06 -72.52 -81.01
C LYS A 36 -1.24 -72.32 -79.50
N GLN A 37 -0.90 -73.33 -78.68
CA GLN A 37 -0.92 -73.21 -77.23
C GLN A 37 0.12 -72.20 -76.72
N LYS A 38 1.34 -72.22 -77.26
CA LYS A 38 2.39 -71.24 -76.92
C LYS A 38 2.00 -69.81 -77.31
N ILE A 39 1.37 -69.60 -78.47
CA ILE A 39 0.82 -68.29 -78.85
C ILE A 39 -0.25 -67.85 -77.85
N LYS A 40 -1.17 -68.74 -77.48
CA LYS A 40 -2.21 -68.42 -76.48
C LYS A 40 -1.60 -68.04 -75.12
N GLN A 41 -0.54 -68.72 -74.69
CA GLN A 41 0.19 -68.37 -73.47
C GLN A 41 0.91 -67.02 -73.59
N ALA A 42 1.55 -66.75 -74.72
CA ALA A 42 2.19 -65.46 -74.98
C ALA A 42 1.17 -64.31 -74.97
N ASP A 43 0.00 -64.49 -75.58
CA ASP A 43 -1.09 -63.52 -75.55
C ASP A 43 -1.57 -63.24 -74.13
N GLN A 44 -1.74 -64.28 -73.30
CA GLN A 44 -2.10 -64.13 -71.89
C GLN A 44 -1.03 -63.35 -71.10
N VAL A 45 0.25 -63.62 -71.36
CA VAL A 45 1.37 -62.88 -70.75
C VAL A 45 1.35 -61.42 -71.19
N ILE A 46 1.16 -61.13 -72.49
CA ILE A 46 1.08 -59.76 -73.03
C ILE A 46 -0.11 -59.01 -72.42
N GLN A 47 -1.28 -59.65 -72.29
CA GLN A 47 -2.45 -59.05 -71.65
C GLN A 47 -2.19 -58.74 -70.17
N THR A 48 -1.53 -59.66 -69.44
CA THR A 48 -1.15 -59.46 -68.04
C THR A 48 -0.10 -58.35 -67.86
N LEU A 49 0.87 -58.26 -68.77
CA LEU A 49 1.85 -57.16 -68.78
C LEU A 49 1.19 -55.81 -69.06
N SER A 50 0.24 -55.78 -69.99
CA SER A 50 -0.53 -54.57 -70.30
C SER A 50 -1.37 -54.10 -69.10
N SER A 51 -2.04 -55.02 -68.40
CA SER A 51 -2.79 -54.68 -67.18
C SER A 51 -1.87 -54.21 -66.04
N LYS A 52 -0.74 -54.89 -65.81
CA LYS A 52 0.27 -54.46 -64.83
C LYS A 52 0.85 -53.09 -65.15
N LYS A 53 1.12 -52.78 -66.42
CA LYS A 53 1.59 -51.45 -66.83
C LYS A 53 0.57 -50.35 -66.50
N LYS A 54 -0.71 -50.60 -66.73
CA LYS A 54 -1.80 -49.67 -66.36
C LYS A 54 -1.86 -49.49 -64.84
N GLU A 55 -1.71 -50.56 -64.09
CA GLU A 55 -1.69 -50.53 -62.63
C GLU A 55 -0.51 -49.70 -62.10
N VAL A 56 0.70 -49.94 -62.60
CA VAL A 56 1.88 -49.14 -62.25
C VAL A 56 1.67 -47.67 -62.58
N LYS A 57 1.10 -47.35 -63.75
CA LYS A 57 0.77 -45.95 -64.10
C LYS A 57 -0.20 -45.34 -63.09
N ARG A 58 -1.23 -46.07 -62.65
CA ARG A 58 -2.19 -45.62 -61.64
C ARG A 58 -1.53 -45.38 -60.29
N GLN A 59 -0.64 -46.28 -59.87
CA GLN A 59 0.10 -46.16 -58.61
C GLN A 59 1.07 -44.96 -58.62
N VAL A 60 1.77 -44.74 -59.73
CA VAL A 60 2.63 -43.55 -59.89
C VAL A 60 1.80 -42.28 -59.84
N GLN A 61 0.64 -42.23 -60.49
CA GLN A 61 -0.25 -41.07 -60.42
C GLN A 61 -0.73 -40.83 -58.97
N ALA A 62 -1.18 -41.88 -58.27
CA ALA A 62 -1.60 -41.76 -56.88
C ALA A 62 -0.47 -41.28 -55.96
N LEU A 63 0.78 -41.68 -56.23
CA LEU A 63 1.95 -41.20 -55.50
C LEU A 63 2.20 -39.70 -55.78
N MET A 64 2.09 -39.27 -57.05
CA MET A 64 2.23 -37.86 -57.40
C MET A 64 1.15 -37.01 -56.72
N ASP A 65 -0.10 -37.44 -56.77
CA ASP A 65 -1.21 -36.76 -56.09
C ASP A 65 -0.98 -36.69 -54.57
N GLY A 66 -0.45 -37.77 -53.97
CA GLY A 66 -0.08 -37.79 -52.55
C GLY A 66 1.08 -36.85 -52.20
N LEU A 67 2.06 -36.69 -53.09
CA LEU A 67 3.16 -35.73 -52.91
C LEU A 67 2.67 -34.28 -53.01
N ASP A 68 1.76 -34.00 -53.94
CA ASP A 68 1.13 -32.68 -54.07
C ASP A 68 0.35 -32.32 -52.79
N GLN A 69 -0.41 -33.27 -52.23
CA GLN A 69 -1.10 -33.09 -50.95
C GLN A 69 -0.13 -32.81 -49.79
N ILE A 70 1.01 -33.51 -49.74
CA ILE A 70 2.05 -33.25 -48.73
C ILE A 70 2.62 -31.85 -48.91
N TYR A 71 2.90 -31.43 -50.15
CA TYR A 71 3.43 -30.10 -50.44
C TYR A 71 2.47 -29.00 -49.99
N ASP A 72 1.18 -29.15 -50.29
CA ASP A 72 0.13 -28.23 -49.84
C ASP A 72 0.02 -28.20 -48.30
N GLY A 73 0.07 -29.37 -47.65
CA GLY A 73 0.05 -29.49 -46.20
C GLY A 73 1.25 -28.82 -45.52
N LEU A 74 2.44 -28.94 -46.12
CA LEU A 74 3.64 -28.23 -45.66
C LEU A 74 3.51 -26.71 -45.86
N GLY A 75 2.90 -26.27 -46.95
CA GLY A 75 2.58 -24.87 -47.20
C GLY A 75 1.66 -24.28 -46.13
N GLN A 76 0.57 -24.99 -45.81
CA GLN A 76 -0.36 -24.60 -44.74
C GLN A 76 0.30 -24.58 -43.37
N THR A 77 1.13 -25.59 -43.07
CA THR A 77 1.88 -25.66 -41.80
C THR A 77 2.85 -24.48 -41.66
N ASN A 78 3.59 -24.15 -42.71
CA ASN A 78 4.50 -23.01 -42.73
C ASN A 78 3.77 -21.68 -42.52
N GLU A 79 2.60 -21.52 -43.14
CA GLU A 79 1.79 -20.31 -42.94
C GLU A 79 1.25 -20.22 -41.51
N GLY A 80 0.77 -21.33 -40.95
CA GLY A 80 0.36 -21.40 -39.54
C GLY A 80 1.51 -21.07 -38.58
N GLN A 81 2.73 -21.54 -38.85
CA GLN A 81 3.92 -21.21 -38.07
C GLN A 81 4.27 -19.71 -38.16
N LYS A 82 4.19 -19.10 -39.34
CA LYS A 82 4.41 -17.66 -39.50
C LYS A 82 3.39 -16.83 -38.73
N GLN A 83 2.13 -17.24 -38.75
CA GLN A 83 1.08 -16.60 -37.97
C GLN A 83 1.36 -16.72 -36.46
N LEU A 84 1.74 -17.90 -35.99
CA LEU A 84 2.11 -18.10 -34.58
C LEU A 84 3.28 -17.20 -34.16
N ILE A 85 4.35 -17.14 -34.97
CA ILE A 85 5.51 -16.28 -34.71
C ILE A 85 5.09 -14.80 -34.69
N LYS A 86 4.19 -14.39 -35.58
CA LYS A 86 3.69 -13.00 -35.63
C LYS A 86 2.85 -12.63 -34.41
N GLU A 87 2.11 -13.57 -33.85
CA GLU A 87 1.23 -13.34 -32.70
C GLU A 87 1.96 -13.50 -31.34
N MET A 88 3.10 -14.21 -31.31
CA MET A 88 3.88 -14.44 -30.10
C MET A 88 4.32 -13.15 -29.36
N PRO A 89 4.76 -12.08 -30.05
CA PRO A 89 5.05 -10.79 -29.40
C PRO A 89 3.85 -10.20 -28.65
N LYS A 90 2.61 -10.42 -29.11
CA LYS A 90 1.42 -9.92 -28.40
C LYS A 90 1.20 -10.66 -27.08
N ILE A 91 1.57 -11.94 -27.02
CA ILE A 91 1.51 -12.74 -25.80
C ILE A 91 2.56 -12.23 -24.80
N GLU A 92 3.77 -11.94 -25.28
CA GLU A 92 4.86 -11.35 -24.49
C GLU A 92 4.45 -9.98 -23.93
N ASP A 93 3.95 -9.08 -24.79
CA ASP A 93 3.41 -7.77 -24.37
C ASP A 93 2.30 -7.92 -23.32
N GLY A 94 1.39 -8.88 -23.50
CA GLY A 94 0.32 -9.15 -22.56
C GLY A 94 0.84 -9.65 -21.20
N ALA A 95 1.88 -10.48 -21.19
CA ALA A 95 2.53 -10.97 -19.98
C ALA A 95 3.28 -9.86 -19.24
N ASP A 96 3.93 -8.95 -19.97
CA ASP A 96 4.59 -7.77 -19.40
C ASP A 96 3.58 -6.80 -18.80
N GLN A 97 2.47 -6.52 -19.51
CA GLN A 97 1.37 -5.71 -18.98
C GLN A 97 0.77 -6.31 -17.70
N LEU A 98 0.59 -7.64 -17.66
CA LEU A 98 0.11 -8.33 -16.47
C LEU A 98 1.10 -8.16 -15.30
N THR A 99 2.39 -8.32 -15.56
CA THR A 99 3.46 -8.16 -14.56
C THR A 99 3.49 -6.74 -14.01
N ASP A 100 3.37 -5.73 -14.86
CA ASP A 100 3.33 -4.33 -14.43
C ASP A 100 2.05 -3.98 -13.68
N GLY A 101 0.91 -4.54 -14.09
CA GLY A 101 -0.35 -4.47 -13.34
C GLY A 101 -0.20 -5.05 -11.92
N GLN A 102 0.44 -6.22 -11.78
CA GLN A 102 0.72 -6.83 -10.48
C GLN A 102 1.62 -5.96 -9.60
N LYS A 103 2.67 -5.34 -10.17
CA LYS A 103 3.53 -4.38 -9.44
C LYS A 103 2.74 -3.16 -8.97
N ALA A 104 1.87 -2.61 -9.81
CA ALA A 104 1.03 -1.47 -9.48
C ALA A 104 0.04 -1.80 -8.35
N ILE A 105 -0.61 -2.97 -8.41
CA ILE A 105 -1.49 -3.47 -7.34
C ILE A 105 -0.72 -3.61 -6.03
N LYS A 106 0.46 -4.24 -6.05
CA LYS A 106 1.29 -4.39 -4.85
C LYS A 106 1.65 -3.03 -4.23
N LYS A 107 2.05 -2.07 -5.05
CA LYS A 107 2.34 -0.69 -4.59
C LYS A 107 1.09 -0.03 -3.99
N GLY A 108 -0.06 -0.18 -4.62
CA GLY A 108 -1.34 0.34 -4.12
C GLY A 108 -1.71 -0.24 -2.75
N PHE A 109 -1.54 -1.55 -2.55
CA PHE A 109 -1.77 -2.19 -1.26
C PHE A 109 -0.79 -1.73 -0.18
N SER A 110 0.49 -1.55 -0.50
CA SER A 110 1.46 -1.00 0.45
C SER A 110 1.10 0.44 0.87
N GLN A 111 0.68 1.27 -0.08
CA GLN A 111 0.20 2.63 0.21
C GLN A 111 -1.07 2.64 1.06
N LEU A 112 -2.02 1.76 0.75
CA LEU A 112 -3.25 1.60 1.53
C LEU A 112 -2.93 1.17 2.97
N SER A 113 -2.05 0.17 3.14
CA SER A 113 -1.61 -0.29 4.45
C SER A 113 -0.99 0.84 5.27
N SER A 114 -0.10 1.64 4.67
CA SER A 114 0.52 2.78 5.34
C SER A 114 -0.51 3.85 5.76
N LYS A 115 -1.50 4.14 4.89
CA LYS A 115 -2.59 5.07 5.23
C LYS A 115 -3.49 4.55 6.34
N LEU A 116 -3.73 3.24 6.39
CA LEU A 116 -4.50 2.61 7.46
C LEU A 116 -3.75 2.70 8.79
N THR A 117 -2.43 2.50 8.81
CA THR A 117 -1.61 2.73 10.01
C THR A 117 -1.73 4.17 10.50
N LEU A 118 -1.54 5.15 9.62
CA LEU A 118 -1.69 6.57 9.97
C LEU A 118 -3.09 6.91 10.50
N LEU A 119 -4.13 6.28 9.94
CA LEU A 119 -5.50 6.46 10.42
C LEU A 119 -5.68 5.87 11.82
N THR A 120 -5.12 4.69 12.10
CA THR A 120 -5.14 4.09 13.43
C THR A 120 -4.41 4.98 14.43
N ASP A 121 -3.20 5.44 14.10
CA ASP A 121 -2.41 6.32 14.97
C ASP A 121 -3.20 7.61 15.29
N GLY A 122 -3.82 8.24 14.29
CA GLY A 122 -4.65 9.43 14.49
C GLY A 122 -5.94 9.18 15.29
N LEU A 123 -6.50 7.96 15.24
CA LEU A 123 -7.63 7.57 16.09
C LEU A 123 -7.18 7.39 17.54
N ASP A 124 -6.00 6.81 17.77
CA ASP A 124 -5.43 6.67 19.12
C ASP A 124 -5.12 8.04 19.73
N GLU A 125 -4.51 8.96 18.97
CA GLU A 125 -4.31 10.35 19.39
C GLU A 125 -5.63 11.06 19.73
N SER A 126 -6.70 10.77 18.96
CA SER A 126 -8.03 11.32 19.23
C SER A 126 -8.62 10.78 20.54
N ILE A 127 -8.42 9.49 20.84
CA ILE A 127 -8.85 8.89 22.11
C ILE A 127 -8.11 9.55 23.28
N GLU A 128 -6.79 9.68 23.18
CA GLU A 128 -5.98 10.36 24.21
C GLU A 128 -6.44 11.80 24.43
N GLY A 129 -6.70 12.55 23.35
CA GLY A 129 -7.25 13.91 23.44
C GLY A 129 -8.61 13.96 24.14
N LEU A 130 -9.50 13.01 23.86
CA LEU A 130 -10.80 12.91 24.54
C LEU A 130 -10.66 12.58 26.03
N GLU A 131 -9.69 11.74 26.42
CA GLU A 131 -9.38 11.44 27.81
C GLU A 131 -8.84 12.67 28.57
N GLN A 132 -8.00 13.48 27.92
CA GLN A 132 -7.53 14.75 28.48
C GLN A 132 -8.69 15.73 28.68
N VAL A 133 -9.59 15.86 27.70
CA VAL A 133 -10.78 16.71 27.80
C VAL A 133 -11.70 16.23 28.93
N LYS A 134 -11.95 14.93 29.04
CA LYS A 134 -12.72 14.34 30.15
C LYS A 134 -12.09 14.64 31.51
N SER A 135 -10.77 14.54 31.61
CA SER A 135 -10.03 14.86 32.83
C SER A 135 -10.17 16.34 33.19
N GLY A 136 -10.00 17.24 32.23
CA GLY A 136 -10.20 18.68 32.43
C GLY A 136 -11.63 19.05 32.87
N PHE A 137 -12.66 18.38 32.32
CA PHE A 137 -14.03 18.54 32.81
C PHE A 137 -14.22 18.08 34.25
N THR A 138 -13.54 16.99 34.64
CA THR A 138 -13.58 16.48 36.02
C THR A 138 -12.93 17.45 36.99
N GLU A 139 -11.79 18.04 36.61
CA GLU A 139 -11.12 19.08 37.39
C GLU A 139 -11.98 20.34 37.51
N ALA A 140 -12.59 20.80 36.41
CA ALA A 140 -13.48 21.96 36.40
C ALA A 140 -14.73 21.74 37.27
N ASP A 141 -15.36 20.57 37.20
CA ASP A 141 -16.49 20.18 38.07
C ASP A 141 -16.07 20.18 39.55
N GLY A 142 -14.88 19.63 39.85
CA GLY A 142 -14.29 19.66 41.19
C GLY A 142 -14.12 21.08 41.72
N TYR A 143 -13.52 21.96 40.92
CA TYR A 143 -13.36 23.38 41.26
C TYR A 143 -14.70 24.07 41.51
N LEU A 144 -15.70 23.87 40.62
CA LEU A 144 -17.02 24.48 40.77
C LEU A 144 -17.74 24.00 42.04
N LYS A 145 -17.61 22.72 42.40
CA LYS A 145 -18.16 22.18 43.65
C LYS A 145 -17.50 22.80 44.88
N GLN A 146 -16.18 22.96 44.88
CA GLN A 146 -15.49 23.62 45.99
C GLN A 146 -15.92 25.09 46.12
N LEU A 147 -16.09 25.79 44.99
CA LEU A 147 -16.57 27.17 44.97
C LEU A 147 -17.99 27.28 45.55
N GLN A 148 -18.90 26.35 45.21
CA GLN A 148 -20.27 26.31 45.75
C GLN A 148 -20.31 26.02 47.26
N GLN A 149 -19.36 25.24 47.77
CA GLN A 149 -19.27 24.85 49.18
C GLN A 149 -18.47 25.84 50.03
N ALA A 150 -17.86 26.87 49.42
CA ALA A 150 -17.06 27.86 50.12
C ALA A 150 -17.94 28.65 51.11
N PRO A 151 -17.58 28.68 52.41
CA PRO A 151 -18.50 29.12 53.48
C PRO A 151 -18.68 30.64 53.65
N ASP A 152 -18.14 31.51 52.78
CA ASP A 152 -18.15 32.97 53.01
C ASP A 152 -18.66 33.79 51.81
N GLU A 153 -19.65 34.66 52.06
CA GLU A 153 -20.10 35.75 51.16
C GLU A 153 -19.04 36.86 51.00
N GLU A 154 -18.01 36.89 51.86
CA GLU A 154 -16.97 37.93 51.91
C GLU A 154 -15.63 37.53 51.25
N VAL A 155 -15.58 36.44 50.48
CA VAL A 155 -14.39 36.14 49.65
C VAL A 155 -14.29 37.21 48.56
N THR A 156 -13.58 38.28 48.89
CA THR A 156 -13.28 39.43 48.04
C THR A 156 -12.49 38.96 46.81
N GLY A 157 -13.21 38.56 45.77
CA GLY A 157 -12.74 38.39 44.39
C GLY A 157 -11.75 37.25 44.10
N TRP A 158 -11.19 36.57 45.11
CA TRP A 158 -10.18 35.53 44.88
C TRP A 158 -10.45 34.23 45.65
N PHE A 159 -10.86 33.19 44.91
CA PHE A 159 -11.02 31.83 45.41
C PHE A 159 -9.76 31.01 45.11
N ILE A 160 -9.13 30.46 46.14
CA ILE A 160 -7.94 29.60 46.02
C ILE A 160 -8.36 28.15 46.31
N PRO A 161 -8.26 27.24 45.33
CA PRO A 161 -8.58 25.82 45.54
C PRO A 161 -7.67 25.17 46.58
N GLU A 162 -8.21 24.19 47.33
CA GLU A 162 -7.43 23.43 48.31
C GLU A 162 -6.21 22.72 47.70
N GLU A 163 -6.33 22.27 46.45
CA GLU A 163 -5.25 21.60 45.71
C GLU A 163 -4.07 22.55 45.50
N VAL A 164 -4.34 23.84 45.22
CA VAL A 164 -3.31 24.87 45.04
C VAL A 164 -2.59 25.14 46.37
N LEU A 165 -3.33 25.17 47.48
CA LEU A 165 -2.75 25.33 48.83
C LEU A 165 -1.80 24.18 49.21
N LYS A 166 -1.98 22.99 48.62
CA LYS A 166 -1.18 21.78 48.90
C LYS A 166 0.13 21.71 48.09
N ARG A 167 0.23 22.44 46.98
CA ARG A 167 1.42 22.49 46.10
C ARG A 167 2.66 22.97 46.85
N GLN A 168 3.83 22.41 46.54
CA GLN A 168 5.08 22.75 47.25
C GLN A 168 5.47 24.22 47.05
N GLU A 169 5.27 24.73 45.84
CA GLU A 169 5.58 26.10 45.47
C GLU A 169 4.75 27.10 46.28
N PHE A 170 3.46 26.78 46.49
CA PHE A 170 2.58 27.62 47.30
C PHE A 170 2.94 27.59 48.78
N LYS A 171 3.40 26.43 49.29
CA LYS A 171 3.90 26.31 50.67
C LYS A 171 5.15 27.16 50.92
N GLN A 172 6.01 27.33 49.91
CA GLN A 172 7.21 28.15 50.00
C GLN A 172 6.90 29.65 50.11
N ILE A 173 5.80 30.11 49.51
CA ILE A 173 5.34 31.51 49.63
C ILE A 173 5.05 31.83 51.09
N PHE A 174 4.38 30.94 51.83
CA PHE A 174 4.13 31.14 53.25
C PHE A 174 5.43 31.25 54.06
N HIS A 175 6.47 30.50 53.70
CA HIS A 175 7.78 30.60 54.39
C HIS A 175 8.50 31.90 54.06
N THR A 176 8.24 32.48 52.89
CA THR A 176 8.90 33.71 52.43
C THR A 176 8.27 34.95 53.04
N TYR A 177 6.93 34.98 53.13
CA TYR A 177 6.18 36.18 53.53
C TYR A 177 5.50 36.08 54.89
N MET A 178 5.47 34.91 55.54
CA MET A 178 4.89 34.74 56.88
C MET A 178 5.91 34.19 57.88
N SER A 179 5.71 34.51 59.16
CA SER A 179 6.48 33.92 60.26
C SER A 179 6.25 32.41 60.36
N PRO A 180 7.17 31.65 60.98
CA PRO A 180 7.00 30.20 61.18
C PRO A 180 5.70 29.82 61.92
N ASP A 181 5.20 30.68 62.80
CA ASP A 181 3.92 30.50 63.52
C ASP A 181 2.69 31.05 62.78
N ARG A 182 2.88 31.60 61.57
CA ARG A 182 1.87 32.19 60.69
C ARG A 182 1.06 33.34 61.30
N LYS A 183 1.63 34.05 62.28
CA LYS A 183 0.97 35.21 62.92
C LYS A 183 1.44 36.56 62.41
N LEU A 184 2.62 36.64 61.79
CA LEU A 184 3.15 37.84 61.15
C LEU A 184 3.21 37.60 59.64
N THR A 185 2.72 38.56 58.86
CA THR A 185 2.84 38.57 57.39
C THR A 185 3.49 39.88 56.95
N THR A 186 4.46 39.79 56.04
CA THR A 186 5.15 40.96 55.48
C THR A 186 4.75 41.13 54.02
N PHE A 187 4.26 42.32 53.67
CA PHE A 187 4.01 42.72 52.29
C PHE A 187 5.07 43.74 51.88
N GLU A 188 5.84 43.43 50.85
CA GLU A 188 6.80 44.36 50.28
C GLU A 188 6.14 45.17 49.17
N VAL A 189 6.02 46.48 49.39
CA VAL A 189 5.42 47.42 48.42
C VAL A 189 6.53 48.28 47.84
N ILE A 190 6.87 48.03 46.58
CA ILE A 190 7.87 48.82 45.85
C ILE A 190 7.16 49.96 45.13
N LEU A 191 7.47 51.20 45.53
CA LEU A 191 6.93 52.39 44.89
C LEU A 191 7.76 52.74 43.64
N ASN A 192 7.10 53.02 42.52
CA ASN A 192 7.75 53.43 41.27
C ASN A 192 8.22 54.91 41.26
N VAL A 193 8.40 55.51 42.44
CA VAL A 193 8.78 56.92 42.63
C VAL A 193 9.90 57.01 43.65
N ASN A 194 10.65 58.12 43.63
CA ASN A 194 11.74 58.33 44.58
C ASN A 194 11.22 58.21 46.03
N PRO A 195 11.81 57.37 46.90
CA PRO A 195 11.32 57.12 48.27
C PRO A 195 11.37 58.35 49.20
N TYR A 196 12.06 59.42 48.81
CA TYR A 196 12.10 60.69 49.53
C TYR A 196 11.10 61.73 48.98
N SER A 197 10.40 61.42 47.88
CA SER A 197 9.49 62.36 47.23
C SER A 197 8.19 62.59 48.02
N ASN A 198 7.55 63.73 47.78
CA ASN A 198 6.22 63.99 48.31
C ASN A 198 5.18 63.02 47.74
N GLU A 199 5.34 62.54 46.50
CA GLU A 199 4.48 61.50 45.93
C GLU A 199 4.58 60.18 46.70
N ALA A 200 5.81 59.72 47.02
CA ALA A 200 6.02 58.51 47.81
C ALA A 200 5.39 58.61 49.20
N MET A 201 5.58 59.76 49.88
CA MET A 201 4.97 60.03 51.18
C MET A 201 3.44 60.04 51.12
N LYS A 202 2.83 60.63 50.08
CA LYS A 202 1.37 60.58 49.86
C LYS A 202 0.89 59.15 49.61
N GLY A 203 1.66 58.36 48.85
CA GLY A 203 1.36 56.95 48.61
C GLY A 203 1.31 56.14 49.89
N VAL A 204 2.32 56.29 50.76
CA VAL A 204 2.34 55.64 52.09
C VAL A 204 1.16 56.10 52.95
N ALA A 205 0.90 57.41 53.03
CA ALA A 205 -0.23 57.92 53.81
C ALA A 205 -1.58 57.37 53.35
N LYS A 206 -1.78 57.21 52.04
CA LYS A 206 -2.99 56.59 51.47
C LYS A 206 -3.09 55.11 51.83
N ILE A 207 -1.97 54.39 51.87
CA ILE A 207 -1.93 52.98 52.31
C ILE A 207 -2.35 52.88 53.78
N GLU A 208 -1.77 53.70 54.66
CA GLU A 208 -2.14 53.76 56.08
C GLU A 208 -3.64 54.08 56.26
N GLU A 209 -4.15 55.10 55.58
CA GLU A 209 -5.57 55.50 55.62
C GLU A 209 -6.49 54.36 55.16
N THR A 210 -6.10 53.66 54.10
CA THR A 210 -6.87 52.51 53.60
C THR A 210 -6.88 51.37 54.64
N LEU A 211 -5.73 51.08 55.27
CA LEU A 211 -5.65 50.05 56.30
C LEU A 211 -6.50 50.42 57.53
N ASP A 212 -6.47 51.68 57.96
CA ASP A 212 -7.29 52.16 59.08
C ASP A 212 -8.80 52.08 58.77
N GLN A 213 -9.20 52.32 57.53
CA GLN A 213 -10.61 52.25 57.13
C GLN A 213 -11.12 50.82 57.04
N TYR A 214 -10.32 49.91 56.46
CA TYR A 214 -10.80 48.57 56.09
C TYR A 214 -10.43 47.46 57.09
N LEU A 215 -9.34 47.58 57.86
CA LEU A 215 -8.99 46.56 58.85
C LEU A 215 -10.10 46.34 59.91
N PRO A 216 -10.73 47.38 60.50
CA PRO A 216 -11.72 47.19 61.56
C PRO A 216 -13.00 46.45 61.11
N VAL A 217 -13.35 46.55 59.83
CA VAL A 217 -14.54 45.93 59.24
C VAL A 217 -14.25 44.59 58.59
N SER A 218 -12.98 44.16 58.56
CA SER A 218 -12.55 42.88 57.99
C SER A 218 -12.45 41.77 59.04
N GLY A 219 -12.27 40.52 58.61
CA GLY A 219 -11.88 39.41 59.47
C GLY A 219 -10.56 39.62 60.24
N LEU A 220 -9.76 40.63 59.86
CA LEU A 220 -8.52 41.01 60.51
C LEU A 220 -8.67 42.17 61.52
N LYS A 221 -9.88 42.43 62.03
CA LYS A 221 -10.16 43.53 62.98
C LYS A 221 -9.25 43.62 64.22
N ASN A 222 -8.64 42.49 64.63
CA ASN A 222 -7.71 42.44 65.77
C ASN A 222 -6.23 42.48 65.34
N ALA A 223 -5.95 42.50 64.04
CA ALA A 223 -4.60 42.55 63.53
C ALA A 223 -4.01 43.94 63.78
N LYS A 224 -2.75 43.97 64.18
CA LYS A 224 -1.95 45.18 64.24
C LYS A 224 -1.11 45.24 62.98
N TYR A 225 -1.00 46.42 62.39
CA TYR A 225 -0.11 46.65 61.26
C TYR A 225 0.99 47.64 61.63
N GLY A 226 2.08 47.59 60.88
CA GLY A 226 3.16 48.57 60.94
C GLY A 226 3.70 48.80 59.54
N VAL A 227 3.98 50.05 59.20
CA VAL A 227 4.58 50.42 57.92
C VAL A 227 6.00 50.90 58.16
N SER A 228 6.97 50.26 57.52
CA SER A 228 8.40 50.55 57.67
C SER A 228 9.04 50.90 56.32
N GLY A 229 10.19 51.56 56.36
CA GLY A 229 10.94 52.00 55.19
C GLY A 229 11.13 53.52 55.12
N ILE A 230 11.95 53.95 54.17
CA ILE A 230 12.39 55.35 54.02
C ILE A 230 11.20 56.30 53.85
N SER A 231 10.25 55.94 52.99
CA SER A 231 9.06 56.75 52.72
C SER A 231 8.19 56.92 53.98
N SER A 232 8.04 55.87 54.79
CA SER A 232 7.27 55.91 56.05
C SER A 232 7.94 56.80 57.10
N LEU A 233 9.26 56.66 57.30
CA LEU A 233 10.03 57.53 58.20
C LEU A 233 9.90 59.00 57.82
N ASN A 234 9.91 59.33 56.52
CA ASN A 234 9.72 60.70 56.05
C ASN A 234 8.31 61.24 56.31
N VAL A 235 7.27 60.41 56.16
CA VAL A 235 5.88 60.76 56.55
C VAL A 235 5.81 61.09 58.03
N ASP A 236 6.41 60.25 58.89
CA ASP A 236 6.42 60.44 60.34
C ASP A 236 7.18 61.68 60.80
N LEU A 237 8.34 61.96 60.20
CA LEU A 237 9.11 63.18 60.45
C LEU A 237 8.34 64.44 60.06
N LYS A 238 7.57 64.40 58.97
CA LYS A 238 6.72 65.52 58.54
C LYS A 238 5.54 65.75 59.49
N LYS A 239 4.99 64.69 60.10
CA LYS A 239 3.95 64.78 61.15
C LYS A 239 4.53 65.36 62.47
N LYS A 240 5.78 65.03 62.82
CA LYS A 240 6.48 65.55 64.01
C LYS A 240 7.26 66.84 63.69
N ARG A 241 6.53 67.94 63.53
CA ARG A 241 7.06 69.27 63.20
C ARG A 241 8.15 69.73 64.20
N LEU A 242 9.40 69.86 63.74
CA LEU A 242 10.46 70.53 64.49
C LEU A 242 10.23 72.05 64.42
N THR A 243 10.04 72.70 65.56
CA THR A 243 9.96 74.16 65.67
C THR A 243 11.31 74.65 66.18
N VAL A 244 12.04 75.42 65.37
CA VAL A 244 13.25 76.14 65.79
C VAL A 244 12.89 77.62 65.90
N THR A 245 12.89 78.15 67.13
CA THR A 245 12.67 79.58 67.39
C THR A 245 14.02 80.28 67.35
N LEU A 246 14.22 81.18 66.38
CA LEU A 246 15.38 82.07 66.33
C LEU A 246 15.03 83.36 67.11
N PHE A 247 15.75 83.67 68.18
CA PHE A 247 15.66 84.97 68.85
C PHE A 247 16.63 85.95 68.17
N GLU A 248 16.10 86.99 67.55
CA GLU A 248 16.89 88.17 67.20
C GLU A 248 16.96 89.06 68.43
N LEU A 249 18.13 89.11 69.07
CA LEU A 249 18.46 90.05 70.14
C LEU A 249 18.51 91.45 69.53
N LEU A 250 17.46 92.25 69.73
CA LEU A 250 17.52 93.69 69.63
C LEU A 250 18.60 94.20 70.60
N SER A 251 19.80 94.44 70.09
CA SER A 251 20.81 95.26 70.75
C SER A 251 20.69 96.67 70.20
N SER A 252 20.32 97.58 71.09
CA SER A 252 19.99 98.98 70.88
C SER A 252 21.11 99.81 70.23
N CYS A 253 20.72 100.67 69.28
CA CYS A 253 20.99 102.11 69.27
C CYS A 253 19.89 102.82 68.48
#